data_AF-A0A933SY19-F1
#
_entry.id   AF-A0A933SY19-F1
#
_cell.length_a   1.000
_cell.length_b   1.000
_cell.length_c   1.000
_cell.angle_alpha   90.00
_cell.angle_beta   90.00
_cell.angle_gamma   90.00
#
_symmetry.space_group_name_H-M   'P 1'
#
loop_
_entity.id
_entity.type
_entity.pdbx_description
1 polymer ?
#
loop_
_entity_poly.entity_id
_entity_poly.type
_entity_poly.pdbx_seq_one_letter_code
_entity_poly.pdbx_strand_id
1 'polypeptide(L)' 'MRYLGQNFLYDPSILRRIIQVAQLDMEDLVVEIGPGPGKLTMMLAERVKKVIAI' A
#
# COMPACT_ATOMS: atom_id res chain seq x y z
N MET A 1 13.22 4.08 -22.02
CA MET A 1 12.75 5.12 -21.07
C MET A 1 12.47 4.44 -19.73
N ARG A 2 13.38 4.51 -18.75
CA ARG A 2 13.17 4.03 -17.36
C ARG A 2 13.46 5.20 -16.43
N TYR A 3 12.56 6.17 -16.36
CA TYR A 3 12.87 7.48 -15.77
C TYR A 3 12.48 7.63 -14.28
N LEU A 4 11.94 6.59 -13.62
CA LEU A 4 11.49 6.68 -12.22
C LEU A 4 11.98 5.55 -11.30
N GLY A 5 12.78 4.59 -11.78
CA GLY A 5 13.27 3.48 -10.94
C GLY A 5 12.17 2.60 -10.33
N GLN A 6 10.98 2.56 -10.93
CA GLN A 6 9.83 1.82 -10.40
C GLN A 6 10.07 0.31 -10.43
N ASN A 7 10.06 -0.30 -9.25
CA ASN A 7 10.02 -1.75 -9.05
C ASN A 7 8.70 -2.09 -8.37
N PHE A 8 7.91 -2.96 -8.98
CA PHE A 8 6.59 -3.29 -8.48
C PHE A 8 6.63 -4.52 -7.59
N LEU A 9 6.06 -4.40 -6.40
CA LEU A 9 5.96 -5.49 -5.45
C LEU A 9 4.77 -6.39 -5.81
N TYR A 10 5.04 -7.61 -6.25
CA TYR A 10 4.02 -8.59 -6.63
C TYR A 10 3.81 -9.71 -5.62
N ASP A 11 4.77 -9.93 -4.70
CA ASP A 11 4.73 -11.02 -3.73
C ASP A 11 3.63 -10.80 -2.67
N PRO A 12 2.56 -11.62 -2.65
CA PRO A 12 1.48 -11.48 -1.69
C PRO A 12 1.90 -11.70 -0.24
N SER A 13 2.97 -12.44 0.02
CA SER A 13 3.47 -12.71 1.37
C SER A 13 4.10 -11.47 2.00
N ILE A 14 4.91 -10.74 1.22
CA ILE A 14 5.51 -9.47 1.65
C ILE A 14 4.42 -8.43 1.85
N LEU A 15 3.49 -8.33 0.90
CA LEU A 15 2.32 -7.46 0.96
C LEU A 15 1.51 -7.68 2.25
N ARG A 16 1.16 -8.93 2.59
CA ARG A 16 0.45 -9.24 3.84
C ARG A 16 1.28 -8.88 5.08
N ARG A 17 2.59 -9.13 5.05
CA ARG A 17 3.48 -8.80 6.16
C ARG A 17 3.52 -7.30 6.41
N ILE A 18 3.56 -6.47 5.36
CA ILE A 18 3.49 -5.00 5.47
C ILE A 18 2.20 -4.58 6.19
N ILE A 19 1.05 -5.12 5.78
CA ILE A 19 -0.24 -4.80 6.41
C ILE A 19 -0.27 -5.24 7.88
N GLN A 20 0.25 -6.43 8.19
CA GLN A 20 0.25 -6.96 9.56
C GLN A 20 1.10 -6.12 10.53
N VAL A 21 2.29 -5.69 10.08
CA VAL A 21 3.19 -4.88 10.94
C VAL A 21 2.78 -3.42 11.03
N ALA A 22 1.95 -2.93 10.12
CA ALA A 22 1.44 -1.56 10.14
C ALA A 22 0.45 -1.31 11.28
N GLN A 23 -0.11 -2.37 11.89
CA GLN A 23 -1.01 -2.32 13.06
C GLN A 23 -2.14 -1.28 12.93
N LEU A 24 -2.70 -1.16 11.73
CA LEU A 24 -3.72 -0.17 11.40
C LEU A 24 -5.06 -0.48 12.04
N ASP A 25 -5.78 0.56 12.43
CA ASP A 25 -7.19 0.53 12.79
C ASP A 25 -8.06 1.30 11.78
N MET A 26 -9.39 1.23 11.93
CA MET A 26 -10.30 1.82 10.95
C MET A 26 -10.28 3.36 10.92
N GLU A 27 -9.84 4.02 12.00
CA GLU A 27 -9.82 5.48 12.09
C GLU A 27 -8.53 6.09 11.52
N ASP A 28 -7.52 5.25 11.24
CA ASP A 28 -6.28 5.69 10.63
C ASP A 28 -6.49 6.31 9.24
N LEU A 29 -5.73 7.38 8.97
CA LEU A 29 -5.56 7.94 7.63
C LEU A 29 -4.22 7.48 7.06
N VAL A 30 -4.25 6.69 5.99
CA VAL A 30 -3.03 6.21 5.35
C VAL A 30 -2.69 7.07 4.14
N VAL A 31 -1.42 7.49 4.06
CA VAL A 31 -0.86 8.14 2.87
C VAL A 31 0.14 7.19 2.22
N GLU A 32 -0.14 6.74 1.00
CA GLU A 32 0.74 5.88 0.22
C GLU A 32 1.47 6.70 -0.84
N ILE A 33 2.80 6.58 -0.87
CA ILE A 33 3.63 7.22 -1.89
C ILE A 33 4.03 6.16 -2.91
N GLY A 34 3.78 6.45 -4.19
CA GLY A 34 4.12 5.56 -5.29
C GLY A 34 3.28 4.27 -5.30
N PRO A 35 1.95 4.36 -5.44
CA PRO A 35 1.05 3.19 -5.38
C PRO A 35 1.31 2.16 -6.48
N GLY A 36 1.99 2.56 -7.56
CA GLY A 36 2.30 1.68 -8.69
C GLY A 36 1.00 1.05 -9.23
N PRO A 37 0.94 -0.30 -9.37
CA PRO A 37 -0.26 -1.00 -9.82
C PRO A 37 -1.41 -1.05 -8.80
N GLY A 38 -1.23 -0.52 -7.58
CA GLY A 38 -2.29 -0.37 -6.58
C GLY A 38 -2.59 -1.58 -5.69
N LYS A 39 -1.76 -2.63 -5.72
CA LYS A 39 -1.98 -3.84 -4.90
C LYS A 39 -1.91 -3.55 -3.40
N LEU A 40 -0.95 -2.73 -2.99
CA LEU A 40 -0.83 -2.33 -1.59
C LEU A 40 -1.95 -1.36 -1.22
N THR A 41 -2.28 -0.40 -2.08
CA THR A 41 -3.43 0.51 -1.94
C THR A 41 -4.74 -0.22 -1.63
N MET A 42 -5.06 -1.28 -2.39
CA MET A 42 -6.29 -2.05 -2.18
C MET A 42 -6.33 -2.70 -0.80
N MET A 43 -5.24 -3.34 -0.39
CA MET A 43 -5.19 -3.98 0.92
C MET A 43 -5.20 -2.97 2.09
N LEU A 44 -4.63 -1.79 1.90
CA LEU A 44 -4.72 -0.70 2.88
C LEU A 44 -6.18 -0.22 3.01
N ALA A 45 -6.86 -0.04 1.87
CA ALA A 45 -8.26 0.40 1.84
C ALA A 45 -9.24 -0.60 2.45
N GLU A 46 -8.88 -1.89 2.53
CA GLU A 46 -9.65 -2.90 3.27
C GLU A 46 -9.53 -2.77 4.80
N ARG A 47 -8.53 -2.02 5.31
CA ARG A 47 -8.23 -1.90 6.74
C ARG A 47 -8.66 -0.57 7.34
N VAL A 48 -8.57 0.51 6.56
CA VAL A 48 -8.79 1.86 7.04
C VAL A 48 -9.91 2.55 6.29
N LYS A 49 -10.55 3.55 6.91
CA LYS A 49 -11.62 4.33 6.25
C LYS A 49 -11.13 5.16 5.07
N LYS A 50 -9.86 5.55 5.06
CA LYS A 50 -9.33 6.45 4.03
C LYS A 50 -7.86 6.20 3.72
N VAL A 51 -7.59 6.02 2.44
CA VAL A 51 -6.24 5.99 1.86
C VAL A 51 -6.10 7.13 0.86
N ILE A 52 -4.99 7.87 0.94
CA ILE A 52 -4.60 8.87 -0.05
C ILE A 52 -3.34 8.35 -0.73
N ALA A 53 -3.40 8.12 -2.04
CA ALA A 53 -2.25 7.64 -2.81
C ALA A 53 -1.70 8.78 -3.70
N ILE A 54 -0.39 8.97 -3.69
CA ILE A 54 0.34 10.05 -4.40
C ILE A 54 1.39 9.45 -5.34
#